data_AF-A0A699K757-F1
#
_entry.id   AF-A0A699K757-F1
#
_cell.length_a   1.000
_cell.length_b   1.000
_cell.length_c   1.000
_cell.angle_alpha   90.00
_cell.angle_beta   90.00
_cell.angle_gamma   90.00
#
_symmetry.space_group_name_H-M   'P 1'
#
loop_
_entity.id
_entity.type
_entity.pdbx_description
1 polymer ?
#
loop_
_entity_poly.entity_id
_entity_poly.type
_entity_poly.pdbx_seq_one_letter_code
_entity_poly.pdbx_strand_id
1 'polypeptide(L)'
;MLKVSPWKRVVRFGKQGKLNPSYVGPFKVLEKIRKVAYKLELPKELSRVHNTFHVSNLKKCHADEPLVVPLDGLHFDDKLFFVEEPVEIVDHEVKRLKRSQIPLVKVRWNSKRGLEFTWEREDQFRKKYPHLLAKTASLLRVAS
;
A
#
# COMPACT_ATOMS: atom_id res chain seq x y z
N MET A 1 14.61 9.10 15.29
CA MET A 1 14.02 8.05 14.43
C MET A 1 14.48 8.23 12.99
N LEU A 2 14.61 7.15 12.23
CA LEU A 2 15.05 7.18 10.83
C LEU A 2 14.00 6.53 9.92
N LYS A 3 13.81 7.06 8.72
CA LYS A 3 12.98 6.43 7.67
C LYS A 3 13.87 5.69 6.69
N VAL A 4 13.38 4.58 6.12
CA VAL A 4 14.14 3.72 5.19
C VAL A 4 13.59 3.87 3.78
N SER A 5 14.47 4.05 2.78
CA SER A 5 14.08 4.07 1.36
C SER A 5 13.63 2.69 0.89
N PRO A 6 12.79 2.57 -0.14
CA PRO A 6 12.28 1.31 -0.62
C PRO A 6 13.44 0.64 -1.35
N TRP A 7 13.68 -0.63 -1.07
CA TRP A 7 14.79 -1.35 -1.70
C TRP A 7 14.60 -1.43 -3.21
N LYS A 8 15.71 -1.49 -3.95
CA LYS A 8 15.67 -1.69 -5.41
C LYS A 8 15.02 -3.06 -5.68
N ARG A 9 13.72 -3.07 -6.03
CA ARG A 9 12.77 -4.20 -6.23
C ARG A 9 11.71 -4.42 -5.13
N VAL A 10 11.76 -3.74 -3.99
CA VAL A 10 10.63 -3.74 -3.04
C VAL A 10 9.73 -2.54 -3.33
N VAL A 11 8.44 -2.84 -3.50
CA VAL A 11 7.48 -2.02 -4.22
C VAL A 11 7.30 -0.63 -3.62
N ARG A 12 7.11 0.33 -4.53
CA ARG A 12 6.63 1.68 -4.23
C ARG A 12 5.20 1.55 -3.71
N PHE A 13 4.92 2.07 -2.52
CA PHE A 13 3.55 2.21 -2.02
C PHE A 13 2.64 2.79 -3.11
N GLY A 14 1.42 2.26 -3.22
CA GLY A 14 0.48 2.45 -4.33
C GLY A 14 0.40 3.89 -4.88
N LYS A 15 0.26 3.94 -6.22
CA LYS A 15 0.15 5.07 -7.16
C LYS A 15 1.42 5.74 -7.71
N GLN A 16 1.46 5.81 -9.03
CA GLN A 16 2.29 6.72 -9.81
C GLN A 16 1.72 8.14 -9.67
N GLY A 17 2.07 8.80 -8.57
CA GLY A 17 1.77 10.21 -8.31
C GLY A 17 3.04 10.95 -7.91
N LYS A 18 3.19 12.20 -8.34
CA LYS A 18 4.40 13.04 -8.14
C LYS A 18 4.80 13.24 -6.66
N LEU A 19 3.94 12.85 -5.70
CA LEU A 19 4.06 13.12 -4.26
C LEU A 19 3.98 11.87 -3.36
N ASN A 20 4.29 10.67 -3.88
CA ASN A 20 4.27 9.47 -3.02
C ASN A 20 5.44 9.46 -2.01
N PRO A 21 5.19 9.10 -0.73
CA PRO A 21 6.25 8.93 0.24
C PRO A 21 7.17 7.79 -0.19
N SER A 22 8.38 8.16 -0.57
CA SER A 22 9.43 7.22 -0.97
C SER A 22 10.11 6.57 0.24
N TYR A 23 9.68 6.83 1.48
CA TYR A 23 10.34 6.26 2.65
C TYR A 23 9.32 5.58 3.57
N VAL A 24 9.64 4.35 3.95
CA VAL A 24 8.88 3.55 4.92
C VAL A 24 9.18 4.09 6.30
N GLY A 25 8.12 4.22 7.12
CA GLY A 25 8.08 4.27 8.59
C GLY A 25 9.23 4.95 9.34
N PRO A 26 8.97 5.79 10.35
CA PRO A 26 10.02 6.12 11.28
C PRO A 26 10.33 4.90 12.16
N PHE A 27 11.53 4.36 12.04
CA PHE A 27 12.05 3.28 12.88
C PHE A 27 12.96 3.82 13.97
N LYS A 28 12.98 3.13 15.12
CA LYS A 28 13.93 3.40 16.20
C LYS A 28 15.30 2.85 15.82
N VAL A 29 16.36 3.53 16.24
CA VAL A 29 17.73 3.08 16.03
C VAL A 29 18.13 2.21 17.21
N LEU A 30 18.46 0.95 16.94
CA LEU A 30 18.97 0.02 17.96
C LEU A 30 20.46 0.23 18.19
N GLU A 31 21.21 0.36 17.10
CA GLU A 31 22.67 0.45 17.16
C GLU A 31 23.20 1.28 15.99
N LYS A 32 24.29 2.01 16.20
CA LYS A 32 25.04 2.68 15.13
C LYS A 32 26.26 1.82 14.78
N ILE A 33 26.24 1.21 13.60
CA ILE A 33 27.35 0.40 13.11
C ILE A 33 28.31 1.31 12.34
N ARG A 34 29.40 1.69 13.03
CA ARG A 34 30.43 2.58 12.49
C ARG A 34 29.81 3.90 11.98
N LYS A 35 30.47 4.57 11.03
CA LYS A 35 29.96 5.80 10.40
C LYS A 35 28.99 5.52 9.23
N VAL A 36 28.84 4.26 8.83
CA VAL A 36 28.31 3.89 7.50
C VAL A 36 26.96 3.17 7.55
N ALA A 37 26.55 2.64 8.71
CA ALA A 37 25.28 1.92 8.82
C ALA A 37 24.61 2.10 10.20
N TYR A 38 23.31 1.85 10.24
CA TYR A 38 22.51 1.80 11.47
C TYR A 38 21.69 0.51 11.49
N LYS A 39 21.59 -0.12 12.67
CA LYS A 39 20.57 -1.13 12.95
C LYS A 39 19.31 -0.43 13.42
N LEU A 40 18.19 -0.81 12.82
CA LEU A 40 16.87 -0.30 13.13
C LEU A 40 16.02 -1.37 13.80
N GLU A 41 15.11 -0.94 14.65
CA GLU A 41 14.07 -1.80 15.19
C GLU A 41 12.99 -1.96 14.13
N LEU A 42 12.98 -3.13 13.48
CA LEU A 42 11.99 -3.46 12.45
C LEU A 42 10.79 -4.18 13.09
N PRO A 43 9.56 -3.90 12.63
CA PRO A 43 8.37 -4.67 12.96
C PRO A 43 8.51 -6.13 12.51
N LYS A 44 7.73 -7.02 13.12
CA LYS A 44 7.73 -8.46 12.78
C LYS A 44 7.32 -8.70 11.32
N GLU A 45 6.50 -7.83 10.77
CA GLU A 45 6.06 -7.79 9.38
C GLU A 45 7.24 -7.67 8.40
N LEU A 46 8.35 -7.05 8.83
CA LEU A 46 9.58 -6.89 8.06
C LEU A 46 10.71 -7.80 8.55
N SER A 47 10.40 -8.88 9.29
CA SER A 47 11.41 -9.83 9.82
C SER A 47 12.30 -10.46 8.74
N ARG A 48 11.80 -10.58 7.50
CA ARG A 48 12.59 -11.07 6.36
C ARG A 48 13.66 -10.09 5.88
N VAL A 49 13.57 -8.83 6.30
CA VAL A 49 14.48 -7.76 5.90
C VAL A 49 15.59 -7.67 6.94
N HIS A 50 16.84 -7.58 6.48
CA HIS A 50 17.94 -7.27 7.37
C HIS A 50 17.73 -5.92 8.04
N ASN A 51 17.80 -5.91 9.37
CA ASN A 51 17.60 -4.72 10.18
C ASN A 51 18.76 -3.70 10.10
N THR A 52 19.83 -4.00 9.35
CA THR A 52 20.99 -3.14 9.18
C THR A 52 20.92 -2.40 7.85
N PHE A 53 20.94 -1.07 7.90
CA PHE A 53 20.81 -0.20 6.74
C PHE A 53 22.00 0.73 6.59
N HIS A 54 22.50 0.84 5.37
CA HIS A 54 23.50 1.85 5.00
C HIS A 54 22.93 3.26 5.09
N VAL A 55 23.75 4.24 5.48
CA VAL A 55 23.34 5.65 5.66
C VAL A 55 22.67 6.27 4.42
N SER A 56 23.01 5.83 3.22
CA SER A 56 22.38 6.30 1.96
C SER A 56 20.90 5.92 1.84
N ASN A 57 20.49 4.84 2.51
CA ASN A 57 19.12 4.33 2.47
C ASN A 57 18.27 4.93 3.60
N LEU A 58 18.85 5.81 4.41
CA LEU A 58 18.23 6.36 5.61
C LEU A 58 17.97 7.85 5.41
N LYS A 59 16.79 8.31 5.83
CA LYS A 59 16.45 9.73 5.88
C LYS A 59 16.06 10.11 7.30
N LYS A 60 16.57 11.25 7.77
CA LYS A 60 16.20 11.78 9.09
C LYS A 60 14.69 12.07 9.10
N CYS A 61 13.99 11.52 10.10
CA CYS A 61 12.59 11.86 10.31
C CYS A 61 12.53 13.20 11.06
N HIS A 62 11.95 14.23 10.43
CA HIS A 62 11.82 15.59 10.96
C HIS A 62 10.43 15.89 11.53
N ALA A 63 9.62 14.87 11.82
CA ALA A 63 8.21 15.09 12.16
C ALA A 63 8.04 15.30 13.67
N ASP A 64 7.56 16.48 14.05
CA ASP A 64 6.88 16.77 15.33
C ASP A 64 5.39 16.39 15.31
N GLU A 65 4.93 15.71 14.24
CA GLU A 65 3.52 15.38 14.02
C GLU A 65 3.39 13.95 13.43
N PRO A 66 2.46 13.11 13.91
CA PRO A 66 2.48 11.67 13.64
C PRO A 66 1.86 11.35 12.27
N LEU A 67 2.53 11.74 11.18
CA LEU A 67 2.43 11.03 9.90
C LEU A 67 3.20 9.68 9.98
N VAL A 68 3.17 9.05 11.15
CA VAL A 68 3.55 7.66 11.37
C VAL A 68 2.43 6.89 10.72
N VAL A 69 2.65 6.41 9.49
CA VAL A 69 1.85 5.28 9.05
C VAL A 69 2.23 4.13 9.97
N PRO A 70 1.34 3.66 10.85
CA PRO A 70 1.64 2.52 11.69
C PRO A 70 1.81 1.31 10.78
N LEU A 71 2.95 0.63 10.90
CA LEU A 71 3.18 -0.64 10.21
C LEU A 71 2.34 -1.79 10.80
N ASP A 72 1.78 -1.60 12.00
CA ASP A 72 0.90 -2.50 12.78
C ASP A 72 -0.43 -2.92 12.08
N GLY A 73 -0.50 -2.81 10.77
CA GLY A 73 -1.61 -3.29 9.96
C GLY A 73 -1.35 -3.29 8.47
N LEU A 74 -0.10 -3.13 8.05
CA LEU A 74 0.26 -3.28 6.66
C LEU A 74 0.57 -4.77 6.42
N HIS A 75 -0.34 -5.49 5.74
CA HIS A 75 -0.08 -6.88 5.38
C HIS A 75 0.92 -6.90 4.22
N PHE A 76 2.04 -7.61 4.40
CA PHE A 76 3.03 -7.79 3.36
C PHE A 76 2.98 -9.23 2.84
N ASP A 77 2.84 -9.38 1.52
CA ASP A 77 2.93 -10.69 0.86
C ASP A 77 4.36 -11.25 0.95
N ASP A 78 4.57 -12.50 0.57
CA ASP A 78 5.85 -13.20 0.59
C ASP A 78 6.98 -12.46 -0.15
N LYS A 79 6.59 -11.62 -1.11
CA LYS A 79 7.46 -10.76 -1.92
C LYS A 79 7.65 -9.35 -1.33
N LEU A 80 7.24 -9.12 -0.08
CA LEU A 80 7.22 -7.84 0.63
C LEU A 80 6.37 -6.76 -0.06
N PHE A 81 5.30 -7.18 -0.74
CA PHE A 81 4.35 -6.25 -1.35
C PHE A 81 3.29 -5.85 -0.35
N PHE A 82 2.98 -4.55 -0.27
CA PHE A 82 1.85 -4.10 0.53
C PHE A 82 0.55 -4.61 -0.09
N VAL A 83 -0.19 -5.41 0.65
CA VAL A 83 -1.49 -5.95 0.26
C VAL A 83 -2.55 -5.06 0.91
N GLU A 84 -3.11 -4.14 0.13
CA GLU A 84 -4.38 -3.50 0.50
C GLU A 84 -5.52 -4.46 0.21
N GLU A 85 -6.35 -4.72 1.22
CA GLU A 85 -7.55 -5.55 1.07
C GLU A 85 -8.70 -4.68 0.55
N PRO A 86 -9.28 -5.00 -0.63
CA PRO A 86 -10.48 -4.33 -1.09
C PRO A 86 -11.67 -4.77 -0.24
N VAL A 87 -12.43 -3.80 0.26
CA VAL A 87 -13.59 -4.04 1.12
C VAL A 87 -14.82 -4.32 0.28
N GLU A 88 -15.11 -3.41 -0.64
CA GLU A 88 -16.31 -3.46 -1.46
C GLU A 88 -16.16 -2.60 -2.71
N ILE A 89 -17.03 -2.87 -3.67
CA ILE A 89 -17.23 -2.02 -4.83
C ILE A 89 -18.37 -1.06 -4.50
N VAL A 90 -18.05 0.22 -4.51
CA VAL A 90 -18.95 1.31 -4.14
C VAL A 90 -19.72 1.82 -5.35
N ASP A 91 -19.11 1.75 -6.53
CA ASP A 91 -19.69 2.34 -7.75
C ASP A 91 -19.12 1.68 -9.02
N HIS A 92 -19.81 1.86 -10.13
CA HIS A 92 -19.43 1.37 -11.45
C HIS A 92 -19.58 2.50 -12.48
N GLU A 93 -18.56 2.70 -13.31
CA GLU A 93 -18.59 3.71 -14.37
C GLU A 93 -18.01 3.11 -15.66
N VAL A 94 -18.63 3.40 -16.80
CA VAL A 94 -18.09 3.00 -18.11
C VAL A 94 -17.53 4.22 -18.81
N LYS A 95 -16.20 4.30 -18.92
CA LYS A 95 -15.56 5.35 -19.71
C LYS A 95 -15.62 5.02 -21.19
N ARG A 96 -16.38 5.81 -21.94
CA ARG A 96 -16.47 5.71 -23.40
C ARG A 96 -15.36 6.55 -24.04
N LEU A 97 -14.49 5.87 -24.77
CA LEU A 97 -13.52 6.47 -25.68
C LEU A 97 -14.04 6.38 -27.12
N LYS A 98 -13.36 7.04 -28.06
CA LYS A 98 -13.76 7.08 -29.49
C LYS A 98 -13.97 5.70 -30.13
N ARG A 99 -13.30 4.65 -29.64
CA ARG A 99 -13.36 3.29 -30.20
C ARG A 99 -13.55 2.18 -29.17
N SER A 100 -13.68 2.51 -27.89
CA SER A 100 -13.74 1.50 -26.84
C SER A 100 -14.56 1.98 -25.65
N GLN A 101 -15.04 1.02 -24.89
CA GLN A 101 -15.70 1.24 -23.61
C GLN A 101 -14.87 0.51 -22.56
N ILE A 102 -14.50 1.22 -21.50
CA ILE A 102 -13.68 0.68 -20.41
C ILE A 102 -14.55 0.69 -19.15
N PRO A 103 -15.09 -0.47 -18.74
CA PRO A 103 -15.75 -0.60 -17.45
C PRO A 103 -14.75 -0.42 -16.31
N LEU A 104 -15.08 0.47 -15.39
CA LEU A 104 -14.33 0.79 -14.20
C LEU A 104 -15.20 0.54 -12.97
N VAL A 105 -14.56 0.06 -11.91
CA VAL A 105 -15.17 -0.13 -10.60
C VAL A 105 -14.51 0.79 -9.59
N LYS A 106 -15.32 1.47 -8.78
CA LYS A 106 -14.84 2.26 -7.65
C LYS A 106 -14.71 1.33 -6.45
N VAL A 107 -13.48 1.09 -6.05
CA VAL A 107 -13.16 0.15 -4.97
C VAL A 107 -12.86 0.94 -3.70
N ARG A 108 -13.51 0.55 -2.60
CA ARG A 108 -13.13 1.00 -1.26
C ARG A 108 -12.08 0.05 -0.70
N TRP A 109 -10.95 0.60 -0.27
CA TRP A 109 -9.85 -0.17 0.31
C TRP A 109 -9.89 -0.08 1.84
N ASN A 110 -9.51 -1.18 2.50
CA ASN A 110 -9.37 -1.23 3.96
C ASN A 110 -8.02 -0.63 4.38
N SER A 111 -7.83 0.65 4.12
CA SER A 111 -6.61 1.35 4.55
C SER A 111 -6.79 1.85 5.98
N LYS A 112 -5.89 1.45 6.89
CA LYS A 112 -5.79 2.07 8.22
C LYS A 112 -5.44 3.57 8.16
N ARG A 113 -5.12 4.10 6.97
CA ARG A 113 -4.81 5.51 6.72
C ARG A 113 -6.04 6.37 6.37
N GLY A 114 -7.22 5.76 6.27
CA GLY A 114 -8.48 6.43 5.95
C GLY A 114 -9.25 5.76 4.80
N LEU A 115 -10.42 6.30 4.47
CA LEU A 115 -11.23 5.83 3.35
C LEU A 115 -10.53 6.16 2.02
N GLU A 116 -9.82 5.17 1.48
CA GLU A 116 -9.21 5.28 0.16
C GLU A 116 -10.15 4.70 -0.90
N PHE A 117 -10.44 5.50 -1.92
CA PHE A 117 -11.22 5.07 -3.09
C PHE A 117 -10.33 5.13 -4.33
N THR A 118 -10.29 4.05 -5.10
CA THR A 118 -9.64 4.05 -6.42
C THR A 118 -10.59 3.53 -7.49
N TRP A 119 -10.38 4.01 -8.71
CA TRP A 119 -11.05 3.49 -9.90
C TRP A 119 -10.13 2.46 -10.53
N GLU A 120 -10.56 1.21 -10.53
CA GLU A 120 -9.83 0.09 -11.12
C GLU A 120 -10.57 -0.42 -12.36
N ARG A 121 -9.83 -0.98 -13.31
CA ARG A 121 -10.43 -1.66 -14.46
C ARG A 121 -11.13 -2.94 -14.02
N GLU A 122 -12.40 -3.07 -14.38
CA GLU A 122 -13.23 -4.19 -13.92
C GLU A 122 -12.67 -5.56 -14.32
N ASP A 123 -12.15 -5.69 -15.55
CA ASP A 123 -11.62 -6.94 -16.07
C ASP A 123 -10.37 -7.43 -15.32
N GLN A 124 -9.51 -6.50 -14.90
CA GLN A 124 -8.33 -6.80 -14.10
C GLN A 124 -8.71 -7.06 -12.64
N PHE A 125 -9.61 -6.25 -12.10
CA PHE A 125 -10.10 -6.39 -10.74
C PHE A 125 -10.80 -7.73 -10.53
N ARG A 126 -11.62 -8.16 -11.50
CA ARG A 126 -12.31 -9.46 -11.47
C ARG A 126 -11.38 -10.66 -11.42
N LYS A 127 -10.24 -10.61 -12.11
CA LYS A 127 -9.24 -11.68 -12.07
C LYS A 127 -8.60 -11.81 -10.69
N LYS A 128 -8.40 -10.68 -10.00
CA LYS A 128 -7.70 -10.63 -8.72
C LYS A 128 -8.64 -10.84 -7.52
N TYR A 129 -9.87 -10.35 -7.60
CA TYR A 129 -10.86 -10.38 -6.52
C TYR A 129 -12.25 -10.78 -7.03
N PRO A 130 -12.42 -12.01 -7.55
CA PRO A 130 -13.69 -12.45 -8.12
C PRO A 130 -14.85 -12.47 -7.11
N HIS A 131 -14.55 -12.68 -5.83
CA HIS A 131 -15.54 -12.80 -4.75
C HIS A 131 -16.28 -11.47 -4.45
N LEU A 132 -15.67 -10.32 -4.71
CA LEU A 132 -16.28 -9.02 -4.43
C LEU A 132 -17.36 -8.63 -5.44
N LEU A 133 -17.20 -9.06 -6.70
CA LEU A 133 -18.18 -8.81 -7.76
C LEU A 133 -19.41 -9.73 -7.66
N ALA A 134 -19.24 -10.95 -7.13
CA ALA A 134 -20.35 -11.88 -6.92
C ALA A 134 -21.32 -11.39 -5.83
N LYS A 135 -20.81 -10.66 -4.83
CA LYS A 135 -21.58 -10.12 -3.70
C LYS A 135 -22.48 -8.95 -4.10
N THR A 136 -22.02 -8.08 -4.99
CA THR A 136 -22.82 -6.98 -5.55
C THR A 136 -23.94 -7.50 -6.46
N ALA A 137 -23.67 -8.53 -7.28
CA ALA A 137 -24.68 -9.13 -8.15
C ALA A 137 -25.80 -9.87 -7.38
N SER A 138 -25.51 -10.38 -6.19
CA SER A 138 -26.50 -11.02 -5.31
C SER A 138 -27.33 -10.00 -4.52
N LEU A 139 -26.74 -8.88 -4.07
CA LEU A 139 -27.49 -7.79 -3.42
C LEU A 139 -28.51 -7.13 -4.36
N LEU A 140 -28.18 -6.96 -5.65
CA LEU A 140 -29.10 -6.41 -6.65
C LEU A 140 -30.29 -7.33 -6.98
N ARG A 141 -30.18 -8.64 -6.71
CA ARG A 141 -31.25 -9.64 -6.95
C ARG A 141 -32.26 -9.77 -5.81
N VAL A 142 -31.91 -9.33 -4.61
CA VAL A 142 -32.79 -9.40 -3.42
C VAL A 142 -33.64 -8.14 -3.28
N ALA A 143 -33.27 -7.06 -3.97
CA ALA A 143 -33.96 -5.77 -3.93
C ALA A 143 -34.97 -5.55 -5.09
N SER A 144 -35.33 -6.61 -5.82
CA SER A 144 -36.25 -6.59 -6.97
C SER A 144 -37.46 -7.49 -6.77
#